data_AF-A0A268TTR7-F1
#
_entry.id   AF-A0A268TTR7-F1
#
_cell.length_a   1.000
_cell.length_b   1.000
_cell.length_c   1.000
_cell.angle_alpha   90.00
_cell.angle_beta   90.00
_cell.angle_gamma   90.00
#
_symmetry.space_group_name_H-M   'P 1'
#
loop_
_entity.id
_entity.type
_entity.pdbx_description
1 polymer ?
#
loop_
_entity_poly.entity_id
_entity_poly.type
_entity_poly.pdbx_seq_one_letter_code
_entity_poly.pdbx_strand_id
1 'polypeptide(L)'
;MKKQYWLGAFLILWAMGAFARSYIISPLPLPKQEVVDITTDVCDEKCLEKLYNAGKIFSFVAKFKNDTQNTQLRANLAVALSEIDAFMQSSHYLEAKSSQIKIALLIPKKIVGRYSVASIDTILAYLMTRGGDFDFKVFDSGDEDSTNLSETYHKIEQEKYEFVIAILTQKGVEDFIQGTYISLPTYIPTINKNQLSQTAKLPSNLYFGGIDYYAQMQIIATLAGDEAIVEYDDDSPVGESLGNILDGLDPHIIYKDVVSSQQAATFARSLKLQEDFLENSVVVLNTPVVKSGLLLSQLAFSDKKPAKFLSTQINYNPSILMLVQPKDRQNFYVISAIGNTNQKLIEYGALLSSDLRYDWVNYSTAIGVEMFFDLKNTKINKFFSELINANQVQYINTLYYAQGSVFQEVK
;
A
#
# COMPACT_ATOMS: atom_id res chain seq x y z
N MET A 1 -50.38 17.99 60.59
CA MET A 1 -51.27 17.73 59.43
C MET A 1 -50.81 18.59 58.25
N LYS A 2 -50.73 17.98 57.06
CA LYS A 2 -50.65 18.57 55.72
C LYS A 2 -49.43 19.46 55.38
N LYS A 3 -48.37 18.82 54.86
CA LYS A 3 -47.64 19.22 53.63
C LYS A 3 -46.47 18.24 53.40
N GLN A 4 -46.75 17.05 52.86
CA GLN A 4 -45.67 16.11 52.54
C GLN A 4 -45.98 15.12 51.41
N TYR A 5 -46.95 15.41 50.53
CA TYR A 5 -47.40 14.46 49.50
C TYR A 5 -47.48 15.02 48.08
N TRP A 6 -46.73 16.07 47.75
CA TRP A 6 -46.78 16.68 46.40
C TRP A 6 -45.43 16.92 45.72
N LEU A 7 -44.34 16.30 46.21
CA LEU A 7 -43.05 16.29 45.50
C LEU A 7 -42.58 14.90 45.05
N GLY A 8 -43.22 13.81 45.52
CA GLY A 8 -42.86 12.45 45.14
C GLY A 8 -43.45 11.96 43.81
N ALA A 9 -44.47 12.65 43.27
CA ALA A 9 -45.19 12.19 42.07
C ALA A 9 -44.66 12.76 40.75
N PHE A 10 -43.82 13.80 40.77
CA PHE A 10 -43.30 14.44 39.55
C PHE A 10 -41.90 13.95 39.14
N LEU A 11 -41.23 13.16 40.00
CA LEU A 11 -39.89 12.61 39.75
C LEU A 11 -39.89 11.15 39.28
N ILE A 12 -41.06 10.49 39.21
CA ILE A 12 -41.20 9.09 38.80
C ILE A 12 -41.74 8.94 37.36
N LEU A 13 -42.21 10.03 36.74
CA LEU A 13 -42.79 10.01 35.38
C LEU A 13 -41.84 10.49 34.27
N TRP A 14 -40.55 10.68 34.57
CA TRP A 14 -39.55 11.15 33.61
C TRP A 14 -38.32 10.23 33.50
N ALA A 15 -38.49 8.95 33.82
CA ALA A 15 -37.44 7.92 33.73
C ALA A 15 -37.82 6.70 32.87
N MET A 16 -38.91 6.77 32.11
CA MET A 16 -39.32 5.71 31.19
C MET A 16 -39.55 6.29 29.80
N GLY A 17 -38.66 5.98 28.87
CA GLY A 17 -38.94 6.13 27.43
C GLY A 17 -37.91 6.90 26.61
N ALA A 18 -36.61 6.58 26.71
CA ALA A 18 -35.67 6.86 25.62
C ALA A 18 -34.41 5.97 25.68
N PHE A 19 -34.57 4.66 25.88
CA PHE A 19 -33.56 3.71 25.41
C PHE A 19 -33.99 3.21 24.04
N ALA A 20 -33.75 4.01 23.00
CA ALA A 20 -33.79 3.50 21.64
C ALA A 20 -32.59 2.55 21.47
N ARG A 21 -32.82 1.25 21.67
CA ARG A 21 -31.90 0.22 21.19
C ARG A 21 -32.04 0.15 19.67
N SER A 22 -31.20 0.86 18.94
CA SER A 22 -31.08 0.71 17.49
C SER A 22 -30.29 -0.56 17.16
N TYR A 23 -30.92 -1.72 17.27
CA TYR A 23 -30.41 -2.97 16.69
C TYR A 23 -31.52 -3.67 15.92
N ILE A 24 -32.17 -2.95 15.00
CA ILE A 24 -32.88 -3.61 13.92
C ILE A 24 -31.87 -3.70 12.78
N ILE A 25 -31.11 -4.81 12.77
CA ILE A 25 -30.40 -5.24 11.58
C ILE A 25 -31.47 -5.39 10.51
N SER A 26 -31.24 -4.79 9.34
CA SER A 26 -32.19 -4.83 8.23
C SER A 26 -32.69 -6.26 8.00
N PRO A 27 -34.01 -6.50 7.91
CA PRO A 27 -34.55 -7.82 7.57
C PRO A 27 -34.30 -8.16 6.09
N LEU A 28 -33.64 -7.28 5.34
CA LEU A 28 -33.24 -7.55 3.97
C LEU A 28 -32.23 -8.71 4.00
N PRO A 29 -32.50 -9.79 3.26
CA PRO A 29 -31.51 -10.84 3.09
C PRO A 29 -30.22 -10.21 2.53
N LEU A 30 -29.08 -10.80 2.91
CA LEU A 30 -27.81 -10.41 2.33
C LEU A 30 -27.92 -10.42 0.80
N PRO A 31 -27.37 -9.40 0.11
CA PRO A 31 -27.41 -9.34 -1.34
C PRO A 31 -26.83 -10.63 -1.91
N LYS A 32 -27.62 -11.34 -2.71
CA LYS A 32 -27.18 -12.52 -3.45
C LYS A 32 -26.97 -12.10 -4.90
N GLN A 33 -25.88 -12.57 -5.48
CA GLN A 33 -25.64 -12.45 -6.91
C GLN A 33 -26.05 -13.77 -7.56
N GLU A 34 -26.87 -13.69 -8.60
CA GLU A 34 -27.31 -14.84 -9.38
C GLU A 34 -27.13 -14.54 -10.87
N VAL A 35 -26.78 -15.56 -11.64
CA VAL A 35 -26.73 -15.48 -13.10
C VAL A 35 -28.09 -15.90 -13.63
N VAL A 36 -28.85 -14.94 -14.17
CA VAL A 36 -30.25 -15.15 -14.59
C VAL A 36 -30.31 -15.58 -16.06
N ASP A 37 -31.12 -16.59 -16.37
CA ASP A 37 -31.52 -16.88 -17.75
C ASP A 37 -32.54 -15.85 -18.23
N ILE A 38 -32.09 -14.96 -19.11
CA ILE A 38 -32.93 -13.90 -19.70
C ILE A 38 -33.68 -14.37 -20.96
N THR A 39 -33.57 -15.64 -21.34
CA THR A 39 -34.13 -16.17 -22.60
C THR A 39 -35.10 -17.32 -22.35
N THR A 40 -36.13 -17.45 -23.18
CA THR A 40 -37.15 -18.51 -23.06
C THR A 40 -36.78 -19.82 -23.76
N ASP A 41 -35.62 -19.87 -24.43
CA ASP A 41 -35.20 -21.03 -25.19
C ASP A 41 -34.71 -22.17 -24.30
N VAL A 42 -35.24 -23.37 -24.55
CA VAL A 42 -34.82 -24.60 -23.85
C VAL A 42 -33.49 -25.07 -24.42
N CYS A 43 -32.48 -25.24 -23.56
CA CYS A 43 -31.15 -25.70 -23.92
C CYS A 43 -30.93 -27.13 -23.41
N ASP A 44 -30.61 -28.03 -24.33
CA ASP A 44 -30.22 -29.41 -24.05
C ASP A 44 -28.70 -29.52 -23.83
N GLU A 45 -28.21 -30.73 -23.53
CA GLU A 45 -26.77 -30.95 -23.27
C GLU A 45 -25.88 -30.54 -24.46
N LYS A 46 -26.34 -30.73 -25.70
CA LYS A 46 -25.60 -30.32 -26.91
C LYS A 46 -25.51 -28.81 -27.02
N CYS A 47 -26.60 -28.12 -26.71
CA CYS A 47 -26.63 -26.67 -26.62
C CYS A 47 -25.67 -26.15 -25.54
N LEU A 48 -25.64 -26.78 -24.35
CA LEU A 48 -24.71 -26.42 -23.27
C LEU A 48 -23.24 -26.60 -23.69
N GLU A 49 -22.92 -27.72 -24.32
CA GLU A 49 -21.57 -28.00 -24.82
C GLU A 49 -21.12 -26.97 -25.87
N LYS A 50 -22.03 -26.57 -26.77
CA LYS A 50 -21.78 -25.51 -27.76
C LYS A 50 -21.54 -24.16 -27.09
N LEU A 51 -22.30 -23.81 -26.04
CA LEU A 51 -22.12 -22.56 -25.31
C LEU A 51 -20.76 -22.51 -24.62
N TYR A 52 -20.36 -23.60 -23.96
CA TYR A 52 -19.07 -23.73 -23.30
C TYR A 52 -17.91 -23.63 -24.30
N ASN A 53 -17.95 -24.41 -25.39
CA ASN A 53 -16.90 -24.42 -26.42
C ASN A 53 -16.79 -23.08 -27.18
N ALA A 54 -17.86 -22.31 -27.25
CA ALA A 54 -17.87 -20.96 -27.84
C ALA A 54 -17.42 -19.86 -26.84
N GLY A 55 -17.01 -20.22 -25.62
CA GLY A 55 -16.60 -19.25 -24.59
C GLY A 55 -17.75 -18.39 -24.03
N LYS A 56 -19.01 -18.79 -24.21
CA LYS A 56 -20.19 -18.05 -23.73
C LYS A 56 -20.54 -18.44 -22.30
N ILE A 57 -19.65 -18.12 -21.37
CA ILE A 57 -19.63 -18.64 -19.99
C ILE A 57 -20.87 -18.21 -19.19
N PHE A 58 -21.28 -16.94 -19.26
CA PHE A 58 -22.49 -16.46 -18.57
C PHE A 58 -23.77 -17.14 -19.08
N SER A 59 -23.90 -17.31 -20.41
CA SER A 59 -25.05 -18.01 -21.00
C SER A 59 -25.05 -19.50 -20.67
N PHE A 60 -23.87 -20.12 -20.60
CA PHE A 60 -23.71 -21.50 -20.18
C PHE A 60 -24.16 -21.70 -18.72
N VAL A 61 -23.71 -20.85 -17.80
CA VAL A 61 -24.10 -20.93 -16.38
C VAL A 61 -25.59 -20.61 -16.18
N ALA A 62 -26.12 -19.58 -16.86
CA ALA A 62 -27.54 -19.23 -16.78
C ALA A 62 -28.47 -20.38 -17.19
N LYS A 63 -28.08 -21.16 -18.21
CA LYS A 63 -28.88 -22.24 -18.79
C LYS A 63 -28.63 -23.61 -18.19
N PHE A 64 -27.65 -23.73 -17.29
CA PHE A 64 -27.31 -25.01 -16.67
C PHE A 64 -28.36 -25.40 -15.63
N LYS A 65 -28.95 -26.59 -15.78
CA LYS A 65 -29.95 -27.09 -14.83
C LYS A 65 -29.34 -28.10 -13.85
N ASN A 66 -29.77 -28.03 -12.59
CA ASN A 66 -29.27 -28.91 -11.50
C ASN A 66 -29.53 -30.41 -11.75
N ASP A 67 -30.49 -30.76 -12.61
CA ASP A 67 -30.84 -32.12 -12.99
C ASP A 67 -29.97 -32.70 -14.11
N THR A 68 -29.06 -31.91 -14.71
CA THR A 68 -28.11 -32.37 -15.74
C THR A 68 -27.20 -33.46 -15.17
N GLN A 69 -27.22 -34.68 -15.72
CA GLN A 69 -26.46 -35.83 -15.21
C GLN A 69 -25.09 -36.01 -15.87
N ASN A 70 -24.83 -35.28 -16.95
CA ASN A 70 -23.58 -35.35 -17.69
C ASN A 70 -22.38 -34.86 -16.85
N THR A 71 -21.46 -35.77 -16.57
CA THR A 71 -20.28 -35.54 -15.72
C THR A 71 -19.32 -34.51 -16.31
N GLN A 72 -19.14 -34.49 -17.63
CA GLN A 72 -18.27 -33.52 -18.30
C GLN A 72 -18.86 -32.11 -18.21
N LEU A 73 -20.16 -31.96 -18.46
CA LEU A 73 -20.83 -30.67 -18.36
C LEU A 73 -20.81 -30.13 -16.91
N ARG A 74 -20.92 -30.99 -15.90
CA ARG A 74 -20.74 -30.61 -14.49
C ARG A 74 -19.31 -30.17 -14.17
N ALA A 75 -18.30 -30.83 -14.72
CA ALA A 75 -16.91 -30.40 -14.59
C ALA A 75 -16.70 -29.03 -15.27
N ASN A 76 -17.24 -28.84 -16.47
CA ASN A 76 -17.22 -27.56 -17.19
C ASN A 76 -17.96 -26.45 -16.43
N LEU A 77 -19.05 -26.78 -15.70
CA LEU A 77 -19.74 -25.85 -14.81
C LEU A 77 -18.84 -25.39 -13.67
N ALA A 78 -18.09 -26.29 -13.03
CA ALA A 78 -17.15 -25.91 -11.99
C ALA A 78 -16.05 -24.96 -12.52
N VAL A 79 -15.55 -25.19 -13.73
CA VAL A 79 -14.58 -24.31 -14.41
C VAL A 79 -15.20 -22.95 -14.75
N ALA A 80 -16.36 -22.95 -15.41
CA ALA A 80 -17.10 -21.74 -15.77
C ALA A 80 -17.50 -20.91 -14.54
N LEU A 81 -17.93 -21.57 -13.46
CA LEU A 81 -18.17 -20.93 -12.18
C LEU A 81 -16.87 -20.40 -11.60
N SER A 82 -15.74 -21.11 -11.62
CA SER A 82 -14.45 -20.56 -11.15
C SER A 82 -14.02 -19.30 -11.94
N GLU A 83 -14.26 -19.26 -13.25
CA GLU A 83 -13.99 -18.10 -14.09
C GLU A 83 -14.94 -16.92 -13.80
N ILE A 84 -16.23 -17.22 -13.55
CA ILE A 84 -17.22 -16.23 -13.10
C ILE A 84 -16.95 -15.82 -11.65
N ASP A 85 -16.50 -16.70 -10.79
CA ASP A 85 -16.25 -16.48 -9.36
C ASP A 85 -15.01 -15.61 -9.18
N ALA A 86 -14.01 -15.71 -10.07
CA ALA A 86 -12.99 -14.66 -10.22
C ALA A 86 -13.59 -13.26 -10.47
N PHE A 87 -14.81 -13.19 -11.03
CA PHE A 87 -15.61 -11.99 -11.25
C PHE A 87 -16.69 -11.74 -10.15
N MET A 88 -17.10 -12.76 -9.39
CA MET A 88 -18.31 -12.77 -8.52
C MET A 88 -18.07 -13.30 -7.09
N GLN A 89 -16.82 -13.50 -6.64
CA GLN A 89 -16.51 -14.07 -5.32
C GLN A 89 -17.03 -13.25 -4.14
N SER A 90 -18.26 -13.57 -3.74
CA SER A 90 -18.81 -13.42 -2.39
C SER A 90 -19.74 -14.58 -2.00
N SER A 91 -19.58 -15.81 -2.52
CA SER A 91 -20.14 -16.99 -1.82
C SER A 91 -19.68 -18.33 -2.39
N HIS A 92 -18.47 -18.78 -2.05
CA HIS A 92 -18.17 -20.21 -1.85
C HIS A 92 -16.79 -20.41 -1.22
N TYR A 93 -16.61 -19.89 0.01
CA TYR A 93 -15.67 -20.51 0.94
C TYR A 93 -16.40 -21.65 1.65
N LEU A 94 -16.21 -22.88 1.15
CA LEU A 94 -16.55 -24.09 1.87
C LEU A 94 -15.76 -24.14 3.18
N GLU A 95 -16.50 -24.06 4.29
CA GLU A 95 -16.30 -24.84 5.53
C GLU A 95 -14.90 -24.94 6.15
N ALA A 96 -14.08 -23.89 6.06
CA ALA A 96 -13.27 -23.53 7.21
C ALA A 96 -13.97 -22.34 7.84
N LYS A 97 -14.38 -22.46 9.12
CA LYS A 97 -14.57 -21.28 9.97
C LYS A 97 -13.30 -20.45 9.81
N SER A 98 -13.28 -19.44 8.94
CA SER A 98 -12.18 -18.50 8.88
C SER A 98 -12.19 -17.85 10.25
N SER A 99 -11.23 -18.21 11.09
CA SER A 99 -11.10 -17.62 12.42
C SER A 99 -11.02 -16.11 12.20
N GLN A 100 -11.99 -15.37 12.77
CA GLN A 100 -12.06 -13.93 12.64
C GLN A 100 -10.66 -13.34 12.87
N ILE A 101 -10.09 -12.66 11.88
CA ILE A 101 -8.77 -12.04 12.03
C ILE A 101 -8.93 -10.73 12.80
N LYS A 102 -8.12 -10.54 13.84
CA LYS A 102 -8.16 -9.33 14.66
C LYS A 102 -6.92 -8.48 14.47
N ILE A 103 -7.06 -7.39 13.72
CA ILE A 103 -5.96 -6.49 13.36
C ILE A 103 -6.16 -5.15 14.06
N ALA A 104 -5.15 -4.71 14.80
CA ALA A 104 -5.07 -3.37 15.33
C ALA A 104 -4.17 -2.51 14.44
N LEU A 105 -4.57 -1.27 14.18
CA LEU A 105 -3.73 -0.25 13.58
C LEU A 105 -3.29 0.74 14.67
N LEU A 106 -2.02 0.74 15.03
CA LEU A 106 -1.40 1.71 15.92
C LEU A 106 -0.89 2.90 15.09
N ILE A 107 -1.41 4.10 15.34
CA ILE A 107 -1.01 5.31 14.60
C ILE A 107 -0.88 6.54 15.51
N PRO A 108 0.18 7.34 15.38
CA PRO A 108 0.29 8.65 16.02
C PRO A 108 -0.31 9.72 15.08
N LYS A 109 -1.64 9.93 15.11
CA LYS A 109 -2.32 10.73 14.06
C LYS A 109 -1.77 12.15 13.89
N LYS A 110 -1.23 12.76 14.95
CA LYS A 110 -0.65 14.11 14.89
C LYS A 110 0.66 14.17 14.09
N ILE A 111 1.35 13.04 13.94
CA ILE A 111 2.67 12.95 13.31
C ILE A 111 2.57 12.46 11.87
N VAL A 112 1.85 11.37 11.63
CA VAL A 112 1.87 10.69 10.31
C VAL A 112 0.90 11.27 9.27
N GLY A 113 0.13 12.30 9.63
CA GLY A 113 -0.64 13.12 8.69
C GLY A 113 -1.51 12.29 7.72
N ARG A 114 -1.28 12.44 6.41
CA ARG A 114 -2.05 11.75 5.35
C ARG A 114 -2.05 10.23 5.47
N TYR A 115 -0.96 9.63 5.98
CA TYR A 115 -0.85 8.18 6.08
C TYR A 115 -1.75 7.60 7.19
N SER A 116 -2.30 8.44 8.08
CA SER A 116 -3.30 8.00 9.06
C SER A 116 -4.59 7.51 8.40
N VAL A 117 -5.01 8.14 7.30
CA VAL A 117 -6.22 7.79 6.55
C VAL A 117 -5.91 6.72 5.51
N ALA A 118 -4.87 6.94 4.71
CA ALA A 118 -4.50 6.01 3.64
C ALA A 118 -4.20 4.58 4.15
N SER A 119 -3.59 4.43 5.33
CA SER A 119 -3.32 3.11 5.91
C SER A 119 -4.60 2.41 6.38
N ILE A 120 -5.58 3.16 6.91
CA ILE A 120 -6.91 2.61 7.29
C ILE A 120 -7.58 2.04 6.05
N ASP A 121 -7.64 2.85 4.99
CA ASP A 121 -8.30 2.51 3.73
C ASP A 121 -7.63 1.32 3.05
N THR A 122 -6.29 1.25 3.12
CA THR A 122 -5.51 0.12 2.60
C THR A 122 -5.83 -1.19 3.32
N ILE A 123 -5.86 -1.16 4.66
CA ILE A 123 -6.15 -2.36 5.45
C ILE A 123 -7.59 -2.83 5.17
N LEU A 124 -8.54 -1.90 5.13
CA LEU A 124 -9.93 -2.20 4.78
C LEU A 124 -10.05 -2.76 3.36
N ALA A 125 -9.39 -2.15 2.37
CA ALA A 125 -9.37 -2.64 1.00
C ALA A 125 -8.88 -4.09 0.95
N TYR A 126 -7.80 -4.40 1.65
CA TYR A 126 -7.26 -5.76 1.72
C TYR A 126 -8.23 -6.74 2.38
N LEU A 127 -8.77 -6.40 3.55
CA LEU A 127 -9.72 -7.23 4.29
C LEU A 127 -11.00 -7.49 3.49
N MET A 128 -11.54 -6.46 2.83
CA MET A 128 -12.71 -6.58 1.94
C MET A 128 -12.41 -7.42 0.71
N THR A 129 -11.22 -7.30 0.13
CA THR A 129 -10.80 -8.11 -1.02
C THR A 129 -10.69 -9.58 -0.65
N ARG A 130 -10.12 -9.86 0.53
CA ARG A 130 -10.02 -11.22 1.07
C ARG A 130 -11.37 -11.86 1.35
N GLY A 131 -12.30 -11.07 1.89
CA GLY A 131 -13.55 -11.57 2.42
C GLY A 131 -13.35 -12.34 3.74
N GLY A 132 -14.46 -12.81 4.30
CA GLY A 132 -14.50 -13.43 5.63
C GLY A 132 -14.69 -12.43 6.76
N ASP A 133 -14.91 -12.95 7.97
CA ASP A 133 -15.13 -12.11 9.15
C ASP A 133 -13.80 -11.53 9.66
N PHE A 134 -13.79 -10.23 9.97
CA PHE A 134 -12.64 -9.54 10.54
C PHE A 134 -13.05 -8.59 11.68
N ASP A 135 -12.11 -8.31 12.58
CA ASP A 135 -12.18 -7.28 13.61
C ASP A 135 -11.03 -6.31 13.35
N PHE A 136 -11.34 -5.08 12.97
CA PHE A 136 -10.33 -4.07 12.66
C PHE A 136 -10.60 -2.81 13.45
N LYS A 137 -9.59 -2.33 14.19
CA LYS A 137 -9.70 -1.12 14.98
C LYS A 137 -8.43 -0.28 14.93
N VAL A 138 -8.65 1.02 14.94
CA VAL A 138 -7.60 2.04 14.95
C VAL A 138 -7.36 2.49 16.38
N PHE A 139 -6.10 2.47 16.79
CA PHE A 139 -5.60 2.90 18.08
C PHE A 139 -4.68 4.10 17.86
N ASP A 140 -5.17 5.27 18.25
CA ASP A 140 -4.40 6.52 18.13
C ASP A 140 -3.54 6.73 19.38
N SER A 141 -2.22 6.75 19.21
CA SER A 141 -1.28 7.06 20.29
C SER A 141 -1.13 8.56 20.52
N GLY A 142 -1.67 9.41 19.64
CA GLY A 142 -1.51 10.86 19.66
C GLY A 142 -0.18 11.29 19.07
N ASP A 143 0.92 10.90 19.71
CA ASP A 143 2.31 11.14 19.29
C ASP A 143 3.14 9.86 19.36
N GLU A 144 4.45 9.99 19.12
CA GLU A 144 5.43 8.90 19.10
C GLU A 144 6.25 8.81 20.39
N ASP A 145 5.79 9.43 21.48
CA ASP A 145 6.49 9.33 22.75
C ASP A 145 6.41 7.89 23.28
N SER A 146 7.53 7.39 23.81
CA SER A 146 7.67 6.02 24.35
C SER A 146 6.53 5.60 25.28
N THR A 147 6.07 6.50 26.17
CA THR A 147 4.97 6.20 27.11
C THR A 147 3.65 6.03 26.38
N ASN A 148 3.33 6.94 25.45
CA ASN A 148 2.06 6.93 24.73
C ASN A 148 1.96 5.72 23.79
N LEU A 149 3.06 5.37 23.12
CA LEU A 149 3.15 4.16 22.29
C LEU A 149 2.95 2.89 23.12
N SER A 150 3.63 2.80 24.28
CA SER A 150 3.54 1.65 25.19
C SER A 150 2.13 1.48 25.79
N GLU A 151 1.52 2.56 26.29
CA GLU A 151 0.14 2.54 26.80
C GLU A 151 -0.88 2.15 25.73
N THR A 152 -0.69 2.64 24.49
CA THR A 152 -1.57 2.32 23.37
C THR A 152 -1.42 0.86 22.97
N TYR A 153 -0.20 0.35 22.93
CA TYR A 153 0.08 -1.05 22.66
C TYR A 153 -0.50 -1.99 23.73
N HIS A 154 -0.39 -1.63 25.01
CA HIS A 154 -1.04 -2.40 26.08
C HIS A 154 -2.57 -2.41 25.99
N LYS A 155 -3.20 -1.32 25.52
CA LYS A 155 -4.64 -1.32 25.23
C LYS A 155 -5.00 -2.31 24.12
N ILE A 156 -4.18 -2.42 23.08
CA ILE A 156 -4.33 -3.40 22.00
C ILE A 156 -4.31 -4.83 22.55
N GLU A 157 -3.33 -5.13 23.41
CA GLU A 157 -3.22 -6.44 24.08
C GLU A 157 -4.44 -6.74 24.97
N GLN A 158 -4.89 -5.75 25.76
CA GLN A 158 -6.06 -5.88 26.64
C GLN A 158 -7.35 -6.15 25.86
N GLU A 159 -7.50 -5.54 24.69
CA GLU A 159 -8.64 -5.77 23.78
C GLU A 159 -8.52 -7.08 22.97
N LYS A 160 -7.44 -7.85 23.17
CA LYS A 160 -7.20 -9.17 22.57
C LYS A 160 -7.12 -9.14 21.04
N TYR A 161 -6.48 -8.11 20.49
CA TYR A 161 -6.06 -8.13 19.09
C TYR A 161 -4.88 -9.09 18.92
N GLU A 162 -4.81 -9.71 17.75
CA GLU A 162 -3.81 -10.75 17.46
C GLU A 162 -2.59 -10.18 16.73
N PHE A 163 -2.81 -9.12 15.94
CA PHE A 163 -1.82 -8.54 15.06
C PHE A 163 -1.86 -7.02 15.10
N VAL A 164 -0.71 -6.38 14.89
CA VAL A 164 -0.57 -4.92 14.94
C VAL A 164 0.12 -4.41 13.68
N ILE A 165 -0.51 -3.48 12.96
CA ILE A 165 0.19 -2.62 12.00
C ILE A 165 0.51 -1.31 12.70
N ALA A 166 1.76 -0.89 12.70
CA ALA A 166 2.19 0.36 13.32
C ALA A 166 2.80 1.29 12.27
N ILE A 167 2.14 2.42 12.01
CA ILE A 167 2.67 3.46 11.10
C ILE A 167 3.46 4.45 11.94
N LEU A 168 4.78 4.34 11.92
CA LEU A 168 5.68 5.13 12.77
C LEU A 168 6.83 5.71 11.94
N THR A 169 7.37 6.84 12.38
CA THR A 169 8.65 7.35 11.86
C THR A 169 9.82 6.53 12.41
N GLN A 170 11.03 6.71 11.85
CA GLN A 170 12.24 6.03 12.36
C GLN A 170 12.42 6.26 13.86
N LYS A 171 12.28 7.51 14.31
CA LYS A 171 12.36 7.87 15.73
C LYS A 171 11.26 7.16 16.54
N GLY A 172 10.02 7.17 16.05
CA GLY A 172 8.92 6.50 16.72
C GLY A 172 9.14 5.00 16.87
N VAL A 173 9.78 4.34 15.91
CA VAL A 173 10.17 2.92 16.05
C VAL A 173 11.24 2.73 17.13
N GLU A 174 12.26 3.59 17.17
CA GLU A 174 13.30 3.51 18.18
C GLU A 174 12.72 3.72 19.60
N ASP A 175 11.86 4.72 19.77
CA ASP A 175 11.16 5.00 21.02
C ASP A 175 10.21 3.83 21.40
N PHE A 176 9.55 3.23 20.41
CA PHE A 176 8.67 2.08 20.61
C PHE A 176 9.42 0.85 21.14
N ILE A 177 10.56 0.51 20.52
CA ILE A 177 11.37 -0.67 20.89
C ILE A 177 12.03 -0.47 22.26
N GLN A 178 12.42 0.76 22.61
CA GLN A 178 13.01 1.06 23.91
C GLN A 178 11.99 1.00 25.05
N GLY A 179 10.76 1.43 24.80
CA GLY A 179 9.72 1.59 25.82
C GLY A 179 8.71 0.45 25.96
N THR A 180 8.68 -0.48 25.01
CA THR A 180 7.56 -1.44 24.90
C THR A 180 8.05 -2.87 24.66
N TYR A 181 7.51 -3.81 25.42
CA TYR A 181 7.69 -5.23 25.14
C TYR A 181 6.71 -5.69 24.06
N ILE A 182 7.22 -5.89 22.84
CA ILE A 182 6.41 -6.25 21.66
C ILE A 182 6.07 -7.74 21.66
N SER A 183 4.94 -8.10 22.30
CA SER A 183 4.48 -9.49 22.46
C SER A 183 3.71 -10.08 21.27
N LEU A 184 3.11 -9.24 20.44
CA LEU A 184 2.26 -9.58 19.30
C LEU A 184 3.04 -9.37 18.00
N PRO A 185 2.80 -10.16 16.95
CA PRO A 185 3.36 -9.87 15.63
C PRO A 185 2.94 -8.46 15.18
N THR A 186 3.95 -7.60 15.08
CA THR A 186 3.80 -6.17 14.80
C THR A 186 4.55 -5.84 13.52
N TYR A 187 3.88 -5.23 12.57
CA TYR A 187 4.42 -4.88 11.26
C TYR A 187 4.53 -3.37 11.09
N ILE A 188 5.70 -2.90 10.66
CA ILE A 188 5.99 -1.48 10.42
C ILE A 188 6.25 -1.28 8.92
N PRO A 189 5.26 -0.77 8.16
CA PRO A 189 5.41 -0.61 6.71
C PRO A 189 6.40 0.49 6.32
N THR A 190 6.63 1.47 7.19
CA THR A 190 7.31 2.73 6.86
C THR A 190 8.82 2.68 6.95
N ILE A 191 9.39 1.71 7.67
CA ILE A 191 10.81 1.69 8.03
C ILE A 191 11.45 0.37 7.61
N ASN A 192 12.60 0.46 6.98
CA ASN A 192 13.48 -0.68 6.74
C ASN A 192 14.32 -0.90 8.00
N LYS A 193 14.47 -2.14 8.46
CA LYS A 193 15.21 -2.45 9.69
C LYS A 193 16.65 -1.93 9.69
N ASN A 194 17.27 -1.78 8.51
CA ASN A 194 18.65 -1.30 8.37
C ASN A 194 18.79 0.21 8.61
N GLN A 195 17.68 0.96 8.65
CA GLN A 195 17.66 2.38 9.01
C GLN A 195 17.74 2.59 10.52
N LEU A 196 17.43 1.57 11.32
CA LEU A 196 17.48 1.66 12.77
C LEU A 196 18.91 1.56 13.28
N SER A 197 19.16 2.21 14.42
CA SER A 197 20.45 2.15 15.11
C SER A 197 20.91 0.69 15.34
N GLN A 198 22.10 0.32 14.83
CA GLN A 198 22.65 -1.05 14.93
C GLN A 198 22.89 -1.53 16.38
N THR A 199 22.80 -0.62 17.35
CA THR A 199 22.91 -0.91 18.78
C THR A 199 21.61 -1.44 19.39
N ALA A 200 20.47 -1.28 18.73
CA ALA A 200 19.17 -1.73 19.23
C ALA A 200 18.95 -3.22 18.93
N LYS A 201 18.73 -4.02 19.97
CA LYS A 201 18.29 -5.42 19.80
C LYS A 201 16.84 -5.42 19.33
N LEU A 202 16.62 -5.78 18.06
CA LEU A 202 15.27 -5.81 17.48
C LEU A 202 14.42 -6.95 18.08
N PRO A 203 13.17 -6.68 18.48
CA PRO A 203 12.24 -7.73 18.95
C PRO A 203 11.91 -8.74 17.85
N SER A 204 11.78 -10.02 18.22
CA SER A 204 11.51 -11.11 17.26
C SER A 204 10.12 -11.05 16.61
N ASN A 205 9.15 -10.41 17.29
CA ASN A 205 7.80 -10.23 16.78
C ASN A 205 7.63 -8.95 15.96
N LEU A 206 8.71 -8.20 15.74
CA LEU A 206 8.69 -6.97 14.97
C LEU A 206 9.11 -7.24 13.54
N TYR A 207 8.30 -6.81 12.58
CA TYR A 207 8.50 -7.00 11.14
C TYR A 207 8.51 -5.65 10.44
N PHE A 208 9.29 -5.56 9.36
CA PHE A 208 9.61 -4.32 8.68
C PHE A 208 9.28 -4.39 7.19
N GLY A 209 8.65 -3.34 6.71
CA GLY A 209 8.19 -3.21 5.33
C GLY A 209 8.78 -2.01 4.61
N GLY A 210 9.65 -1.21 5.22
CA GLY A 210 10.24 -0.07 4.50
C GLY A 210 11.16 -0.52 3.37
N ILE A 211 11.18 0.28 2.31
CA ILE A 211 12.01 0.03 1.12
C ILE A 211 13.50 0.11 1.48
N ASP A 212 14.28 -0.75 0.86
CA ASP A 212 15.73 -0.70 0.94
C ASP A 212 16.29 0.31 -0.08
N TYR A 213 16.42 1.58 0.36
CA TYR A 213 17.00 2.63 -0.48
C TYR A 213 18.50 2.40 -0.76
N TYR A 214 19.21 1.67 0.10
CA TYR A 214 20.60 1.31 -0.16
C TYR A 214 20.69 0.40 -1.38
N ALA A 215 19.84 -0.63 -1.46
CA ALA A 215 19.75 -1.51 -2.63
C ALA A 215 19.36 -0.74 -3.91
N GLN A 216 18.46 0.25 -3.82
CA GLN A 216 18.12 1.09 -4.98
C GLN A 216 19.29 1.98 -5.41
N MET A 217 20.05 2.53 -4.47
CA MET A 217 21.23 3.34 -4.78
C MET A 217 22.38 2.53 -5.39
N GLN A 218 22.55 1.28 -5.00
CA GLN A 218 23.50 0.37 -5.67
C GLN A 218 23.15 0.17 -7.14
N ILE A 219 21.86 0.07 -7.47
CA ILE A 219 21.41 0.00 -8.86
C ILE A 219 21.70 1.34 -9.58
N ILE A 220 21.46 2.49 -8.94
CA ILE A 220 21.80 3.81 -9.50
C ILE A 220 23.30 3.92 -9.81
N ALA A 221 24.17 3.58 -8.85
CA ALA A 221 25.62 3.61 -9.03
C ALA A 221 26.06 2.68 -10.17
N THR A 222 25.47 1.48 -10.25
CA THR A 222 25.74 0.53 -11.34
C THR A 222 25.30 1.06 -12.71
N LEU A 223 24.14 1.73 -12.78
CA LEU A 223 23.61 2.33 -14.01
C LEU A 223 24.41 3.55 -14.46
N ALA A 224 25.04 4.28 -13.52
CA ALA A 224 25.96 5.35 -13.82
C ALA A 224 27.31 4.81 -14.35
N GLY A 225 27.81 3.71 -13.80
CA GLY A 225 29.10 3.13 -14.20
C GLY A 225 30.24 4.11 -13.92
N ASP A 226 31.07 4.36 -14.94
CA ASP A 226 32.18 5.32 -14.86
C ASP A 226 31.79 6.75 -15.29
N GLU A 227 30.51 6.98 -15.63
CA GLU A 227 30.04 8.30 -16.04
C GLU A 227 30.03 9.28 -14.85
N ALA A 228 30.26 10.56 -15.14
CA ALA A 228 30.25 11.57 -14.11
C ALA A 228 28.83 11.82 -13.58
N ILE A 229 28.71 11.96 -12.27
CA ILE A 229 27.43 12.15 -11.58
C ILE A 229 27.25 13.61 -11.14
N VAL A 230 26.08 14.15 -11.41
CA VAL A 230 25.56 15.39 -10.85
C VAL A 230 24.41 15.03 -9.92
N GLU A 231 24.56 15.31 -8.63
CA GLU A 231 23.59 14.95 -7.59
C GLU A 231 22.79 16.16 -7.11
N TYR A 232 21.47 16.00 -7.04
CA TYR A 232 20.57 16.97 -6.42
C TYR A 232 19.79 16.34 -5.28
N ASP A 233 20.11 16.76 -4.06
CA ASP A 233 19.48 16.29 -2.82
C ASP A 233 18.39 17.22 -2.33
N ASP A 234 17.42 16.67 -1.62
CA ASP A 234 16.42 17.46 -0.90
C ASP A 234 16.94 17.95 0.45
N ASP A 235 16.45 19.08 0.92
CA ASP A 235 16.68 19.58 2.29
C ASP A 235 15.85 18.83 3.36
N SER A 236 15.34 17.64 3.04
CA SER A 236 14.61 16.78 3.97
C SER A 236 15.45 15.60 4.45
N PRO A 237 15.08 14.96 5.59
CA PRO A 237 15.79 13.78 6.09
C PRO A 237 15.88 12.63 5.08
N VAL A 238 14.88 12.49 4.20
CA VAL A 238 14.92 11.47 3.15
C VAL A 238 15.96 11.84 2.09
N GLY A 239 15.97 13.09 1.62
CA GLY A 239 16.98 13.54 0.64
C GLY A 239 18.40 13.43 1.18
N GLU A 240 18.63 13.90 2.41
CA GLU A 240 19.91 13.77 3.10
C GLU A 240 20.34 12.29 3.23
N SER A 241 19.42 11.40 3.63
CA SER A 241 19.72 9.98 3.73
C SER A 241 20.08 9.36 2.38
N LEU A 242 19.40 9.74 1.29
CA LEU A 242 19.69 9.25 -0.05
C LEU A 242 21.05 9.74 -0.53
N GLY A 243 21.37 11.01 -0.31
CA GLY A 243 22.67 11.57 -0.64
C GLY A 243 23.82 10.92 0.11
N ASN A 244 23.66 10.72 1.43
CA ASN A 244 24.66 10.03 2.25
C ASN A 244 24.89 8.57 1.81
N ILE A 245 23.83 7.87 1.37
CA ILE A 245 23.95 6.53 0.81
C ILE A 245 24.77 6.56 -0.48
N LEU A 246 24.48 7.50 -1.39
CA LEU A 246 25.18 7.60 -2.66
C LEU A 246 26.66 7.96 -2.44
N ASP A 247 26.97 8.90 -1.55
CA ASP A 247 28.34 9.25 -1.16
C ASP A 247 29.12 8.02 -0.65
N GLY A 248 28.47 7.18 0.17
CA GLY A 248 29.07 5.97 0.72
C GLY A 248 29.34 4.84 -0.28
N LEU A 249 28.75 4.91 -1.48
CA LEU A 249 29.02 3.98 -2.58
C LEU A 249 30.24 4.39 -3.43
N ASP A 250 30.84 5.56 -3.14
CA ASP A 250 31.98 6.16 -3.85
C ASP A 250 31.83 6.25 -5.38
N PRO A 251 30.70 6.76 -5.93
CA PRO A 251 30.58 6.95 -7.36
C PRO A 251 31.30 8.23 -7.81
N HIS A 252 31.49 8.41 -9.13
CA HIS A 252 32.19 9.57 -9.70
C HIS A 252 31.35 10.86 -9.65
N ILE A 253 31.07 11.38 -8.45
CA ILE A 253 30.29 12.62 -8.25
C ILE A 253 31.18 13.83 -8.51
N ILE A 254 30.84 14.59 -9.57
CA ILE A 254 31.57 15.81 -9.97
C ILE A 254 30.89 17.09 -9.44
N TYR A 255 29.61 17.01 -9.10
CA TYR A 255 28.82 18.11 -8.57
C TYR A 255 27.70 17.59 -7.67
N LYS A 256 27.47 18.29 -6.55
CA LYS A 256 26.42 18.00 -5.58
C LYS A 256 25.82 19.29 -5.06
N ASP A 257 24.49 19.39 -5.00
CA ASP A 257 23.78 20.51 -4.40
C ASP A 257 22.55 20.06 -3.61
N VAL A 258 22.23 20.80 -2.54
CA VAL A 258 21.03 20.61 -1.74
C VAL A 258 19.99 21.64 -2.16
N VAL A 259 18.85 21.15 -2.65
CA VAL A 259 17.83 21.96 -3.31
C VAL A 259 16.63 22.19 -2.41
N SER A 260 16.56 23.38 -1.81
CA SER A 260 15.35 23.87 -1.15
C SER A 260 14.19 24.13 -2.14
N SER A 261 12.97 24.26 -1.62
CA SER A 261 11.80 24.58 -2.45
C SER A 261 11.95 25.88 -3.24
N GLN A 262 12.64 26.88 -2.67
CA GLN A 262 12.90 28.15 -3.34
C GLN A 262 13.95 27.99 -4.46
N GLN A 263 15.00 27.22 -4.22
CA GLN A 263 16.00 26.90 -5.25
C GLN A 263 15.35 26.12 -6.40
N ALA A 264 14.53 25.10 -6.11
CA ALA A 264 13.81 24.35 -7.15
C ALA A 264 12.94 25.26 -8.03
N ALA A 265 12.19 26.19 -7.42
CA ALA A 265 11.34 27.14 -8.15
C ALA A 265 12.11 28.16 -9.00
N THR A 266 13.39 28.41 -8.69
CA THR A 266 14.22 29.42 -9.37
C THR A 266 15.49 28.83 -9.99
N PHE A 267 15.52 27.52 -10.20
CA PHE A 267 16.69 26.74 -10.59
C PHE A 267 17.35 27.23 -11.88
N ALA A 268 16.58 27.77 -12.83
CA ALA A 268 17.10 28.36 -14.06
C ALA A 268 18.13 29.49 -13.81
N ARG A 269 18.09 30.15 -12.64
CA ARG A 269 19.06 31.19 -12.26
C ARG A 269 20.43 30.61 -11.91
N SER A 270 20.47 29.46 -11.24
CA SER A 270 21.72 28.77 -10.89
C SER A 270 22.20 27.82 -11.98
N LEU A 271 21.32 27.39 -12.90
CA LEU A 271 21.63 26.48 -14.00
C LEU A 271 22.90 26.88 -14.77
N LYS A 272 23.04 28.16 -15.14
CA LYS A 272 24.22 28.65 -15.89
C LYS A 272 25.55 28.45 -15.16
N LEU A 273 25.54 28.35 -13.83
CA LEU A 273 26.75 28.16 -13.03
C LEU A 273 27.18 26.68 -12.95
N GLN A 274 26.28 25.77 -13.27
CA GLN A 274 26.47 24.33 -13.15
C GLN A 274 26.30 23.58 -14.48
N GLU A 275 25.99 24.30 -15.54
CA GLU A 275 25.74 23.78 -16.89
C GLU A 275 26.92 22.97 -17.43
N ASP A 276 28.15 23.37 -17.10
CA ASP A 276 29.36 22.64 -17.49
C ASP A 276 29.42 21.22 -16.90
N PHE A 277 28.88 21.01 -15.70
CA PHE A 277 28.83 19.67 -15.08
C PHE A 277 27.76 18.77 -15.70
N LEU A 278 26.78 19.35 -16.42
CA LEU A 278 25.67 18.59 -17.00
C LEU A 278 26.04 17.87 -18.30
N GLU A 279 27.12 18.27 -18.97
CA GLU A 279 27.47 17.72 -20.28
C GLU A 279 27.84 16.23 -20.20
N ASN A 280 27.02 15.36 -20.79
CA ASN A 280 27.19 13.90 -20.79
C ASN A 280 27.28 13.26 -19.39
N SER A 281 26.78 13.94 -18.35
CA SER A 281 26.72 13.40 -17.00
C SER A 281 25.42 12.67 -16.72
N VAL A 282 25.43 11.89 -15.63
CA VAL A 282 24.26 11.26 -15.05
C VAL A 282 23.72 12.15 -13.94
N VAL A 283 22.48 12.60 -14.09
CA VAL A 283 21.84 13.42 -13.06
C VAL A 283 21.05 12.50 -12.13
N VAL A 284 21.42 12.47 -10.85
CA VAL A 284 20.68 11.74 -9.80
C VAL A 284 19.76 12.71 -9.07
N LEU A 285 18.47 12.42 -9.08
CA LEU A 285 17.43 13.23 -8.45
C LEU A 285 16.97 12.57 -7.15
N ASN A 286 17.50 13.06 -6.04
CA ASN A 286 17.12 12.69 -4.67
C ASN A 286 16.11 13.68 -4.07
N THR A 287 15.42 14.44 -4.93
CA THR A 287 14.39 15.40 -4.53
C THR A 287 12.97 14.87 -4.74
N PRO A 288 11.98 15.25 -3.91
CA PRO A 288 10.58 14.84 -4.07
C PRO A 288 9.99 15.22 -5.43
N VAL A 289 8.93 14.52 -5.81
CA VAL A 289 8.23 14.62 -7.11
C VAL A 289 8.03 16.05 -7.64
N VAL A 290 7.62 16.98 -6.78
CA VAL A 290 7.37 18.38 -7.20
C VAL A 290 8.68 19.10 -7.53
N LYS A 291 9.70 18.96 -6.68
CA LYS A 291 11.01 19.58 -6.91
C LYS A 291 11.70 18.94 -8.11
N SER A 292 11.70 17.62 -8.21
CA SER A 292 12.21 16.90 -9.39
C SER A 292 11.53 17.35 -10.68
N GLY A 293 10.20 17.54 -10.66
CA GLY A 293 9.46 18.08 -11.81
C GLY A 293 9.90 19.49 -12.21
N LEU A 294 10.14 20.37 -11.23
CA LEU A 294 10.65 21.73 -11.47
C LEU A 294 12.09 21.71 -12.00
N LEU A 295 12.94 20.85 -11.46
CA LEU A 295 14.34 20.68 -11.89
C LEU A 295 14.41 20.19 -13.33
N LEU A 296 13.74 19.07 -13.64
CA LEU A 296 13.69 18.50 -15.00
C LEU A 296 13.19 19.52 -16.03
N SER A 297 12.10 20.23 -15.71
CA SER A 297 11.53 21.25 -16.60
C SER A 297 12.47 22.42 -16.85
N GLN A 298 13.37 22.72 -15.91
CA GLN A 298 14.34 23.82 -16.04
C GLN A 298 15.66 23.35 -16.68
N LEU A 299 16.13 22.14 -16.40
CA LEU A 299 17.26 21.47 -17.06
C LEU A 299 17.03 21.31 -18.56
N ALA A 300 15.77 21.22 -18.98
CA ALA A 300 15.37 21.26 -20.38
C ALA A 300 15.82 22.53 -21.14
N PHE A 301 16.10 23.64 -20.45
CA PHE A 301 16.61 24.87 -21.07
C PHE A 301 18.14 24.97 -21.10
N SER A 302 18.86 24.00 -20.52
CA SER A 302 20.33 23.93 -20.58
C SER A 302 20.81 23.66 -22.01
N ASP A 303 21.82 24.37 -22.48
CA ASP A 303 22.53 24.09 -23.73
C ASP A 303 23.32 22.78 -23.62
N LYS A 304 23.87 22.50 -22.44
CA LYS A 304 24.57 21.24 -22.13
C LYS A 304 23.62 20.23 -21.50
N LYS A 305 23.49 19.05 -22.12
CA LYS A 305 22.52 18.03 -21.72
C LYS A 305 23.16 16.86 -20.97
N PRO A 306 22.52 16.38 -19.89
CA PRO A 306 22.89 15.12 -19.28
C PRO A 306 22.54 13.94 -20.18
N ALA A 307 23.26 12.84 -20.01
CA ALA A 307 23.03 11.61 -20.75
C ALA A 307 21.71 10.94 -20.33
N LYS A 308 21.44 10.93 -19.01
CA LYS A 308 20.25 10.33 -18.40
C LYS A 308 19.97 10.93 -17.02
N PHE A 309 18.73 10.78 -16.59
CA PHE A 309 18.28 11.14 -15.24
C PHE A 309 17.92 9.86 -14.50
N LEU A 310 18.41 9.69 -13.27
CA LEU A 310 18.15 8.54 -12.42
C LEU A 310 17.47 8.99 -11.13
N SER A 311 16.55 8.17 -10.63
CA SER A 311 15.93 8.38 -9.31
C SER A 311 15.45 7.07 -8.68
N THR A 312 15.22 7.12 -7.38
CA THR A 312 14.69 6.02 -6.56
C THR A 312 13.15 6.06 -6.52
N GLN A 313 12.55 5.24 -5.65
CA GLN A 313 11.10 5.17 -5.44
C GLN A 313 10.45 6.55 -5.23
N ILE A 314 11.18 7.54 -4.68
CA ILE A 314 10.64 8.87 -4.36
C ILE A 314 9.99 9.57 -5.57
N ASN A 315 10.41 9.25 -6.79
CA ASN A 315 9.89 9.81 -8.03
C ASN A 315 9.05 8.84 -8.86
N TYR A 316 8.76 7.64 -8.35
CA TYR A 316 7.81 6.71 -8.97
C TYR A 316 6.39 7.18 -8.66
N ASN A 317 6.03 8.33 -9.21
CA ASN A 317 4.78 9.04 -8.94
C ASN A 317 4.23 9.65 -10.24
N PRO A 318 2.97 9.41 -10.61
CA PRO A 318 2.39 9.90 -11.87
C PRO A 318 2.44 11.41 -12.04
N SER A 319 2.53 12.18 -10.94
CA SER A 319 2.61 13.64 -10.99
C SER A 319 3.82 14.11 -11.79
N ILE A 320 4.95 13.41 -11.77
CA ILE A 320 6.12 13.80 -12.57
C ILE A 320 5.83 13.73 -14.08
N LEU A 321 4.98 12.78 -14.49
CA LEU A 321 4.58 12.59 -15.88
C LEU A 321 3.66 13.72 -16.36
N MET A 322 2.94 14.36 -15.43
CA MET A 322 2.06 15.51 -15.68
C MET A 322 2.80 16.85 -15.58
N LEU A 323 3.76 16.96 -14.67
CA LEU A 323 4.52 18.19 -14.42
C LEU A 323 5.58 18.46 -15.49
N VAL A 324 6.14 17.40 -16.10
CA VAL A 324 7.25 17.49 -17.05
C VAL A 324 6.83 17.03 -18.44
N GLN A 325 7.10 17.84 -19.45
CA GLN A 325 6.78 17.50 -20.84
C GLN A 325 7.56 16.24 -21.27
N PRO A 326 6.99 15.35 -22.10
CA PRO A 326 7.66 14.11 -22.51
C PRO A 326 9.06 14.31 -23.10
N LYS A 327 9.29 15.40 -23.82
CA LYS A 327 10.61 15.75 -24.39
C LYS A 327 11.66 16.12 -23.33
N ASP A 328 11.24 16.63 -22.18
CA ASP A 328 12.08 17.19 -21.13
C ASP A 328 12.46 16.14 -20.07
N ARG A 329 11.85 14.95 -20.15
CA ARG A 329 12.14 13.76 -19.34
C ARG A 329 12.55 12.56 -20.18
N GLN A 330 13.11 12.81 -21.37
CA GLN A 330 13.77 11.76 -22.12
C GLN A 330 14.91 11.18 -21.29
N ASN A 331 15.10 9.86 -21.37
CA ASN A 331 16.09 9.12 -20.58
C ASN A 331 15.94 9.33 -19.05
N PHE A 332 14.71 9.57 -18.57
CA PHE A 332 14.42 9.57 -17.14
C PHE A 332 14.02 8.19 -16.66
N TYR A 333 14.85 7.62 -15.80
CA TYR A 333 14.67 6.31 -15.20
C TYR A 333 14.43 6.41 -13.70
N VAL A 334 13.51 5.58 -13.23
CA VAL A 334 13.07 5.54 -11.84
C VAL A 334 13.02 4.08 -11.39
N ILE A 335 13.64 3.79 -10.25
CA ILE A 335 13.58 2.48 -9.62
C ILE A 335 12.35 2.42 -8.73
N SER A 336 11.57 1.33 -8.80
CA SER A 336 10.46 1.10 -7.88
C SER A 336 10.51 -0.29 -7.26
N ALA A 337 10.11 -0.33 -5.99
CA ALA A 337 9.88 -1.55 -5.22
C ALA A 337 8.41 -2.02 -5.29
N ILE A 338 7.51 -1.26 -5.94
CA ILE A 338 6.11 -1.63 -6.10
C ILE A 338 6.00 -2.67 -7.21
N GLY A 339 5.56 -3.86 -6.83
CA GLY A 339 5.29 -4.96 -7.74
C GLY A 339 3.84 -5.02 -8.23
N ASN A 340 3.57 -6.02 -9.05
CA ASN A 340 2.21 -6.36 -9.45
C ASN A 340 1.48 -7.06 -8.28
N THR A 341 0.22 -6.70 -8.06
CA THR A 341 -0.64 -7.33 -7.05
C THR A 341 -2.01 -7.65 -7.63
N ASN A 342 -2.90 -8.21 -6.81
CA ASN A 342 -4.24 -8.57 -7.19
C ASN A 342 -5.06 -7.36 -7.70
N GLN A 343 -5.66 -7.48 -8.90
CA GLN A 343 -6.41 -6.38 -9.50
C GLN A 343 -7.65 -5.99 -8.67
N LYS A 344 -8.35 -6.93 -8.04
CA LYS A 344 -9.51 -6.64 -7.17
C LYS A 344 -9.08 -5.81 -5.97
N LEU A 345 -7.91 -6.09 -5.39
CA LEU A 345 -7.32 -5.28 -4.33
C LEU A 345 -7.02 -3.85 -4.78
N ILE A 346 -6.44 -3.68 -5.96
CA ILE A 346 -6.20 -2.36 -6.56
C ILE A 346 -7.49 -1.57 -6.71
N GLU A 347 -8.56 -2.20 -7.23
CA GLU A 347 -9.85 -1.51 -7.42
C GLU A 347 -10.52 -1.13 -6.09
N TYR A 348 -10.51 -2.02 -5.09
CA TYR A 348 -11.00 -1.66 -3.75
C TYR A 348 -10.18 -0.54 -3.10
N GLY A 349 -8.86 -0.58 -3.27
CA GLY A 349 -7.97 0.49 -2.85
C GLY A 349 -8.40 1.81 -3.47
N ALA A 350 -8.55 1.86 -4.80
CA ALA A 350 -8.97 3.06 -5.52
C ALA A 350 -10.32 3.61 -5.05
N LEU A 351 -11.30 2.73 -4.78
CA LEU A 351 -12.61 3.13 -4.23
C LEU A 351 -12.49 3.75 -2.83
N LEU A 352 -11.53 3.30 -2.02
CA LEU A 352 -11.25 3.83 -0.70
C LEU A 352 -10.16 4.92 -0.70
N SER A 353 -9.76 5.44 -1.87
CA SER A 353 -8.67 6.44 -1.99
C SER A 353 -7.30 5.96 -1.48
N SER A 354 -7.07 4.64 -1.46
CA SER A 354 -5.77 4.02 -1.24
C SER A 354 -5.13 3.64 -2.59
N ASP A 355 -4.03 4.31 -2.93
CA ASP A 355 -3.26 4.00 -4.14
C ASP A 355 -2.24 2.90 -3.86
N LEU A 356 -2.44 1.71 -4.40
CA LEU A 356 -1.49 0.60 -4.31
C LEU A 356 -0.53 0.51 -5.50
N ARG A 357 -0.72 1.34 -6.53
CA ARG A 357 0.10 1.35 -7.75
C ARG A 357 1.28 2.29 -7.63
N TYR A 358 1.13 3.40 -6.89
CA TYR A 358 2.16 4.43 -6.81
C TYR A 358 2.50 4.87 -5.38
N ASP A 359 1.72 4.49 -4.36
CA ASP A 359 2.07 4.74 -2.96
C ASP A 359 2.66 3.47 -2.33
N TRP A 360 3.98 3.49 -2.14
CA TRP A 360 4.70 2.35 -1.60
C TRP A 360 4.38 2.06 -0.12
N VAL A 361 3.95 3.08 0.66
CA VAL A 361 3.57 2.87 2.06
C VAL A 361 2.26 2.09 2.13
N ASN A 362 1.30 2.42 1.26
CA ASN A 362 0.08 1.64 1.11
C ASN A 362 0.39 0.23 0.61
N TYR A 363 1.23 0.09 -0.43
CA TYR A 363 1.66 -1.22 -0.93
C TYR A 363 2.27 -2.09 0.17
N SER A 364 3.21 -1.54 0.92
CA SER A 364 3.84 -2.17 2.08
C SER A 364 2.84 -2.51 3.19
N THR A 365 1.87 -1.63 3.46
CA THR A 365 0.82 -1.87 4.47
C THR A 365 -0.03 -3.09 4.09
N ALA A 366 -0.39 -3.22 2.81
CA ALA A 366 -1.14 -4.38 2.33
C ALA A 366 -0.33 -5.69 2.42
N ILE A 367 0.98 -5.67 2.16
CA ILE A 367 1.89 -6.80 2.41
C ILE A 367 1.85 -7.20 3.90
N GLY A 368 1.86 -6.22 4.81
CA GLY A 368 1.75 -6.46 6.25
C GLY A 368 0.46 -7.18 6.63
N VAL A 369 -0.67 -6.79 6.04
CA VAL A 369 -1.94 -7.50 6.25
C VAL A 369 -1.86 -8.92 5.70
N GLU A 370 -1.30 -9.12 4.50
CA GLU A 370 -1.13 -10.47 3.92
C GLU A 370 -0.28 -11.38 4.81
N MET A 371 0.82 -10.85 5.36
CA MET A 371 1.68 -11.58 6.29
C MET A 371 0.88 -12.15 7.46
N PHE A 372 -0.05 -11.39 8.05
CA PHE A 372 -0.84 -11.88 9.19
C PHE A 372 -1.78 -13.03 8.81
N PHE A 373 -2.33 -13.00 7.59
CA PHE A 373 -3.07 -14.15 7.09
C PHE A 373 -2.14 -15.35 6.89
N ASP A 374 -0.92 -15.16 6.37
CA ASP A 374 0.05 -16.24 6.13
C ASP A 374 0.48 -16.90 7.46
N LEU A 375 0.64 -16.09 8.51
CA LEU A 375 0.90 -16.57 9.88
C LEU A 375 -0.26 -17.39 10.47
N LYS A 376 -1.52 -17.09 10.12
CA LYS A 376 -2.69 -17.89 10.53
C LYS A 376 -2.86 -19.16 9.70
N ASN A 377 -2.62 -19.08 8.39
CA ASN A 377 -2.83 -20.18 7.47
C ASN A 377 -1.86 -20.08 6.28
N THR A 378 -0.89 -20.99 6.24
CA THR A 378 0.15 -21.03 5.20
C THR A 378 -0.34 -21.47 3.82
N LYS A 379 -1.62 -21.84 3.68
CA LYS A 379 -2.23 -22.28 2.41
C LYS A 379 -3.06 -21.20 1.72
N ILE A 380 -3.02 -19.97 2.19
CA ILE A 380 -3.75 -18.88 1.54
C ILE A 380 -3.12 -18.55 0.18
N ASN A 381 -3.96 -18.16 -0.78
CA ASN A 381 -3.49 -17.61 -2.04
C ASN A 381 -2.81 -16.26 -1.77
N LYS A 382 -1.58 -16.06 -2.23
CA LYS A 382 -0.86 -14.81 -2.03
C LYS A 382 -1.21 -13.79 -3.12
N PHE A 383 -1.38 -12.53 -2.74
CA PHE A 383 -1.58 -11.38 -3.61
C PHE A 383 -0.25 -10.69 -3.93
N PHE A 384 0.76 -10.86 -3.07
CA PHE A 384 2.08 -10.30 -3.21
C PHE A 384 3.11 -11.39 -3.49
N SER A 385 4.17 -11.02 -4.22
CA SER A 385 5.27 -11.93 -4.58
C SER A 385 6.46 -11.81 -3.63
N GLU A 386 6.49 -10.72 -2.86
CA GLU A 386 7.52 -10.34 -1.92
C GLU A 386 7.61 -11.36 -0.79
N LEU A 387 8.85 -11.67 -0.42
CA LEU A 387 9.14 -12.59 0.68
C LEU A 387 9.53 -11.80 1.92
N ILE A 388 9.23 -12.35 3.09
CA ILE A 388 9.68 -11.79 4.36
C ILE A 388 10.81 -12.67 4.87
N ASN A 389 12.02 -12.10 4.93
CA ASN A 389 13.20 -12.79 5.40
C ASN A 389 13.83 -12.01 6.56
N ALA A 390 14.16 -12.72 7.65
CA ALA A 390 14.71 -12.13 8.87
C ALA A 390 13.96 -10.86 9.28
N ASN A 391 12.62 -10.97 9.35
CA ASN A 391 11.70 -9.91 9.73
C ASN A 391 11.69 -8.67 8.82
N GLN A 392 12.18 -8.75 7.59
CA GLN A 392 12.19 -7.65 6.61
C GLN A 392 11.62 -8.12 5.28
N VAL A 393 10.69 -7.35 4.71
CA VAL A 393 10.19 -7.54 3.35
C VAL A 393 11.33 -7.35 2.35
N GLN A 394 11.47 -8.32 1.45
CA GLN A 394 12.43 -8.32 0.35
C GLN A 394 11.70 -7.87 -0.92
N TYR A 395 11.97 -6.64 -1.34
CA TYR A 395 11.39 -6.05 -2.54
C TYR A 395 12.16 -6.41 -3.80
N ILE A 396 11.44 -6.54 -4.91
CA ILE A 396 12.03 -6.70 -6.24
C ILE A 396 12.13 -5.30 -6.86
N ASN A 397 13.33 -4.71 -6.81
CA ASN A 397 13.58 -3.41 -7.40
C ASN A 397 13.56 -3.50 -8.94
N THR A 398 12.60 -2.82 -9.55
CA THR A 398 12.37 -2.82 -10.99
C THR A 398 12.68 -1.44 -11.57
N LEU A 399 13.37 -1.40 -12.71
CA LEU A 399 13.71 -0.15 -13.39
C LEU A 399 12.58 0.24 -14.36
N TYR A 400 12.11 1.47 -14.25
CA TYR A 400 11.11 2.05 -15.14
C TYR A 400 11.68 3.25 -15.87
N TYR A 401 11.22 3.50 -17.09
CA TYR A 401 11.44 4.76 -17.81
C TYR A 401 10.13 5.51 -18.04
N ALA A 402 10.19 6.84 -17.97
CA ALA A 402 9.01 7.69 -18.06
C ALA A 402 8.59 7.94 -19.52
N GLN A 403 7.72 7.09 -20.08
CA GLN A 403 7.28 7.18 -21.48
C GLN A 403 5.85 7.71 -21.63
N GLY A 404 5.68 8.83 -22.35
CA GLY A 404 4.35 9.41 -22.54
C GLY A 404 3.68 9.62 -21.18
N SER A 405 2.45 9.17 -20.98
CA SER A 405 1.74 9.31 -19.69
C SER A 405 1.92 8.14 -18.72
N VAL A 406 2.88 7.23 -18.95
CA VAL A 406 3.06 6.03 -18.12
C VAL A 406 4.53 5.81 -17.72
N PHE A 407 4.74 5.06 -16.65
CA PHE A 407 6.02 4.42 -16.38
C PHE A 407 6.03 3.05 -17.07
N GLN A 408 7.00 2.83 -17.94
CA GLN A 408 7.18 1.55 -18.61
C GLN A 408 8.40 0.84 -18.05
N GLU A 409 8.25 -0.44 -17.72
CA GLU A 409 9.34 -1.28 -17.25
C GLU A 409 10.42 -1.43 -18.34
N VAL A 410 11.68 -1.30 -17.92
CA VAL A 410 12.86 -1.59 -18.74
C VAL A 410 13.08 -3.11 -18.70
N LYS A 411 12.98 -3.77 -19.85
CA LYS A 411 13.16 -5.22 -19.97
C LYS A 411 14.60 -5.63 -20.18
#